data_AF-A0A357BJ24-F1
#
_entry.id   AF-A0A357BJ24-F1
#
_cell.length_a   1.000
_cell.length_b   1.000
_cell.length_c   1.000
_cell.angle_alpha   90.00
_cell.angle_beta   90.00
_cell.angle_gamma   90.00
#
_symmetry.space_group_name_H-M   'P 1'
#
loop_
_entity.id
_entity.type
_entity.pdbx_description
1 polymer ?
#
loop_
_entity_poly.entity_id
_entity_poly.type
_entity_poly.pdbx_seq_one_letter_code
_entity_poly.pdbx_strand_id
1 'polypeptide(L)'
;MKIISIANQKGGCGKSTTAINLASALGLNGKRVLLFDLDPQAHASLGLNIEGQNSVYNVISKLTPRKLKIENIIQRVENTFDIVPSNVLVGTLEQELADEIGRELKLLAVFNTLKDRYDYILIDCPPSLGILTINAIRASDEVIIPVETSRFSMQGVDHIMDIVGLIRDRLNHTVKCCVLITMFDSRLRHSFSMLATFKEKFKNMLFDTIIHVNVKLKESAVMGQTVSVYDKYCRGAKDYFTLAKEIISLERKVEEATSRPSVAFRPISTKMKELVTQEIKEFYPTLFSLDSPGAKSVYVTGSFNDWSLDDTCLLKESDGRWVTEIPLKPGVYKYQFIVDGVWKEDPKNPRKERNSFGDINSLVEVRSDESTSAK
;
A
#
# COMPACT_ATOMS: atom_id res chain seq x y z
N MET A 1 -11.55 5.82 9.51
CA MET A 1 -11.01 4.47 9.82
C MET A 1 -9.84 4.25 8.90
N LYS A 2 -8.64 4.05 9.45
CA LYS A 2 -7.40 3.79 8.70
C LYS A 2 -6.91 2.37 8.98
N ILE A 3 -6.62 1.60 7.96
CA ILE A 3 -6.18 0.21 8.06
C ILE A 3 -4.69 0.13 7.73
N ILE A 4 -3.91 -0.45 8.66
CA ILE A 4 -2.45 -0.50 8.56
C ILE A 4 -1.97 -1.93 8.73
N SER A 5 -1.37 -2.50 7.69
CA SER A 5 -0.69 -3.79 7.78
C SER A 5 0.72 -3.65 8.30
N ILE A 6 1.16 -4.58 9.14
CA ILE A 6 2.53 -4.68 9.62
C ILE A 6 3.12 -5.94 9.01
N ALA A 7 3.89 -5.78 7.94
CA ALA A 7 4.29 -6.89 7.08
C ALA A 7 5.79 -6.85 6.74
N ASN A 8 6.41 -8.02 6.79
CA ASN A 8 7.78 -8.29 6.35
C ASN A 8 8.00 -9.81 6.32
N GLN A 9 8.61 -10.33 5.26
CA GLN A 9 8.93 -11.75 5.12
C GLN A 9 9.90 -12.26 6.20
N LYS A 10 10.81 -11.39 6.66
CA LYS A 10 11.81 -11.81 7.66
C LYS A 10 11.15 -12.09 9.02
N GLY A 11 11.33 -13.30 9.53
CA GLY A 11 11.00 -13.63 10.92
C GLY A 11 11.86 -12.81 11.89
N GLY A 12 11.29 -12.38 13.02
CA GLY A 12 12.07 -11.70 14.07
C GLY A 12 12.38 -10.21 13.84
N CYS A 13 11.88 -9.57 12.77
CA CYS A 13 12.06 -8.13 12.54
C CYS A 13 11.19 -7.22 13.43
N GLY A 14 10.37 -7.80 14.32
CA GLY A 14 9.56 -7.06 15.29
C GLY A 14 8.13 -6.74 14.83
N LYS A 15 7.53 -7.51 13.90
CA LYS A 15 6.13 -7.34 13.45
C LYS A 15 5.12 -7.36 14.60
N SER A 16 4.97 -8.50 15.28
CA SER A 16 4.02 -8.64 16.39
C SER A 16 4.32 -7.70 17.55
N THR A 17 5.61 -7.47 17.86
CA THR A 17 6.02 -6.48 18.87
C THR A 17 5.59 -5.07 18.47
N THR A 18 5.72 -4.70 17.20
CA THR A 18 5.24 -3.42 16.68
C THR A 18 3.74 -3.35 16.74
N ALA A 19 3.03 -4.40 16.30
CA ALA A 19 1.58 -4.44 16.26
C ALA A 19 0.94 -4.25 17.64
N ILE A 20 1.40 -5.03 18.63
CA ILE A 20 0.94 -4.93 20.03
C ILE A 20 1.18 -3.52 20.59
N ASN A 21 2.43 -3.06 20.52
CA ASN A 21 2.80 -1.84 21.25
C ASN A 21 2.38 -0.57 20.53
N LEU A 22 2.26 -0.59 19.21
CA LEU A 22 1.64 0.49 18.44
C LEU A 22 0.13 0.56 18.70
N ALA A 23 -0.56 -0.58 18.81
CA ALA A 23 -1.99 -0.59 19.15
C ALA A 23 -2.24 0.07 20.51
N SER A 24 -1.47 -0.31 21.52
CA SER A 24 -1.53 0.31 22.84
C SER A 24 -1.18 1.79 22.80
N ALA A 25 -0.10 2.17 22.11
CA ALA A 25 0.32 3.56 21.99
C ALA A 25 -0.73 4.45 21.30
N LEU A 26 -1.38 3.97 20.23
CA LEU A 26 -2.48 4.67 19.58
C LEU A 26 -3.70 4.79 20.52
N GLY A 27 -4.05 3.72 21.24
CA GLY A 27 -5.11 3.73 22.26
C GLY A 27 -4.86 4.76 23.36
N LEU A 28 -3.63 4.83 23.87
CA LEU A 28 -3.20 5.84 24.85
C LEU A 28 -3.21 7.28 24.30
N ASN A 29 -3.17 7.46 22.97
CA ASN A 29 -3.39 8.74 22.30
C ASN A 29 -4.87 9.00 22.00
N GLY A 30 -5.79 8.27 22.64
CA GLY A 30 -7.23 8.49 22.57
C GLY A 30 -7.90 7.95 21.31
N LYS A 31 -7.24 7.03 20.59
CA LYS A 31 -7.79 6.41 19.37
C LYS A 31 -8.50 5.11 19.69
N ARG A 32 -9.58 4.82 18.98
CA ARG A 32 -10.24 3.50 19.00
C ARG A 32 -9.47 2.58 18.07
N VAL A 33 -8.82 1.55 18.61
CA VAL A 33 -7.90 0.69 17.85
C VAL A 33 -8.36 -0.76 17.92
N LEU A 34 -8.33 -1.44 16.79
CA LEU A 34 -8.43 -2.88 16.67
C LEU A 34 -7.09 -3.45 16.19
N LEU A 35 -6.51 -4.38 16.93
CA LEU A 35 -5.42 -5.23 16.48
C LEU A 35 -6.00 -6.52 15.89
N PHE A 36 -5.65 -6.86 14.67
CA PHE A 36 -6.08 -8.06 13.97
C PHE A 36 -4.88 -8.98 13.81
N ASP A 37 -4.81 -10.04 14.61
CA ASP A 37 -3.76 -11.04 14.50
C ASP A 37 -4.08 -12.00 13.34
N LEU A 38 -3.24 -11.98 12.30
CA LEU A 38 -3.39 -12.83 11.11
C LEU A 38 -2.30 -13.91 11.04
N ASP A 39 -1.33 -13.92 11.95
CA ASP A 39 -0.26 -14.91 11.95
C ASP A 39 -0.78 -16.23 12.54
N PRO A 40 -0.70 -17.38 11.85
CA PRO A 40 -1.08 -18.67 12.43
C PRO A 40 -0.29 -19.04 13.70
N GLN A 41 0.89 -18.45 13.91
CA GLN A 41 1.65 -18.60 15.16
C GLN A 41 1.07 -17.79 16.33
N ALA A 42 0.12 -16.89 16.05
CA ALA A 42 -0.62 -16.10 17.02
C ALA A 42 0.27 -15.35 18.02
N HIS A 43 1.45 -14.88 17.59
CA HIS A 43 2.42 -14.23 18.46
C HIS A 43 1.86 -12.95 19.11
N ALA A 44 1.01 -12.21 18.42
CA ALA A 44 0.35 -11.04 19.01
C ALA A 44 -0.67 -11.46 20.10
N SER A 45 -1.50 -12.46 19.83
CA SER A 45 -2.49 -13.00 20.77
C SER A 45 -1.82 -13.59 22.02
N LEU A 46 -0.84 -14.47 21.81
CA LEU A 46 -0.08 -15.12 22.89
C LEU A 46 0.72 -14.11 23.72
N GLY A 47 1.34 -13.12 23.07
CA GLY A 47 2.07 -12.04 23.74
C GLY A 47 1.20 -11.14 24.64
N LEU A 48 -0.13 -11.26 24.55
CA LEU A 48 -1.11 -10.57 25.37
C LEU A 48 -1.89 -11.51 26.29
N ASN A 49 -1.49 -12.79 26.38
CA ASN A 49 -2.18 -13.83 27.13
C ASN A 49 -3.66 -13.98 26.73
N ILE A 50 -3.94 -13.85 25.43
CA ILE A 50 -5.29 -13.96 24.87
C ILE A 50 -5.43 -15.28 24.15
N GLU A 51 -6.44 -16.05 24.55
CA GLU A 51 -6.72 -17.36 23.97
C GLU A 51 -7.37 -17.24 22.59
N GLY A 52 -6.84 -18.00 21.63
CA GLY A 52 -7.33 -18.08 20.25
C GLY A 52 -8.36 -19.18 20.01
N GLN A 53 -9.18 -19.56 21.00
CA GLN A 53 -10.20 -20.60 20.81
C GLN A 53 -11.22 -20.20 19.73
N ASN A 54 -11.69 -18.95 19.79
CA ASN A 54 -12.46 -18.33 18.72
C ASN A 54 -11.54 -17.32 18.03
N SER A 55 -11.20 -17.57 16.76
CA SER A 55 -10.19 -16.79 16.04
C SER A 55 -10.71 -16.28 14.69
N VAL A 56 -9.85 -15.55 13.97
CA VAL A 56 -10.03 -15.18 12.56
C VAL A 56 -10.52 -16.36 11.70
N TYR A 57 -10.05 -17.58 12.00
CA TYR A 57 -10.47 -18.80 11.32
C TYR A 57 -11.99 -18.98 11.34
N ASN A 58 -12.64 -18.79 12.49
CA ASN A 58 -14.10 -18.96 12.65
C ASN A 58 -14.92 -17.93 11.85
N VAL A 59 -14.31 -16.81 11.47
CA VAL A 59 -14.96 -15.74 10.70
C VAL A 59 -14.75 -15.94 9.21
N ILE A 60 -13.55 -16.34 8.78
CA ILE A 60 -13.21 -16.41 7.35
C ILE A 60 -13.49 -17.80 6.78
N SER A 61 -13.06 -18.87 7.45
CA SER A 61 -13.13 -20.24 6.92
C SER A 61 -14.56 -20.64 6.58
N LYS A 62 -14.71 -21.34 5.45
CA LYS A 62 -15.96 -22.02 5.09
C LYS A 62 -16.06 -23.43 5.67
N LEU A 63 -14.92 -24.01 6.04
CA LEU A 63 -14.81 -25.36 6.57
C LEU A 63 -14.89 -25.40 8.10
N THR A 64 -14.90 -24.23 8.75
CA THR A 64 -15.02 -24.16 10.20
C THR A 64 -16.31 -24.85 10.68
N PRO A 65 -16.24 -25.73 11.70
CA PRO A 65 -17.43 -26.35 12.27
C PRO A 65 -18.31 -25.35 13.01
N ARG A 66 -17.76 -24.16 13.34
CA ARG A 66 -18.46 -23.10 14.07
C ARG A 66 -18.16 -21.76 13.42
N LYS A 67 -19.06 -21.32 12.53
CA LYS A 67 -19.02 -19.99 11.94
C LYS A 67 -19.41 -18.94 12.98
N LEU A 68 -18.59 -17.91 13.14
CA LEU A 68 -18.84 -16.81 14.06
C LEU A 68 -18.86 -15.49 13.31
N LYS A 69 -19.59 -14.51 13.87
CA LYS A 69 -19.45 -13.12 13.45
C LYS A 69 -18.23 -12.50 14.12
N ILE A 70 -17.63 -11.50 13.47
CA ILE A 70 -16.40 -10.86 13.94
C ILE A 70 -16.58 -10.24 15.33
N GLU A 71 -17.76 -9.70 15.63
CA GLU A 71 -18.05 -9.04 16.90
C GLU A 71 -18.01 -10.00 18.10
N ASN A 72 -18.24 -11.29 17.86
CA ASN A 72 -18.27 -12.31 18.91
C ASN A 72 -16.87 -12.82 19.28
N ILE A 73 -15.83 -12.41 18.54
CA ILE A 73 -14.46 -12.85 18.78
C ILE A 73 -13.52 -11.70 19.15
N ILE A 74 -14.02 -10.46 19.13
CA ILE A 74 -13.28 -9.29 19.56
C ILE A 74 -13.12 -9.35 21.09
N GLN A 75 -11.88 -9.20 21.56
CA GLN A 75 -11.53 -9.18 22.98
C GLN A 75 -10.89 -7.85 23.37
N ARG A 76 -11.19 -7.35 24.56
CA ARG A 76 -10.66 -6.09 25.08
C ARG A 76 -9.28 -6.31 25.68
N VAL A 77 -8.31 -5.45 25.34
CA VAL A 77 -6.94 -5.50 25.89
C VAL A 77 -6.68 -4.28 26.75
N GLU A 78 -6.39 -4.49 28.04
CA GLU A 78 -5.89 -3.48 29.00
C GLU A 78 -6.69 -2.16 29.05
N ASN A 79 -7.96 -2.16 28.62
CA ASN A 79 -8.76 -0.96 28.39
C ASN A 79 -8.14 0.09 27.44
N THR A 80 -7.20 -0.30 26.57
CA THR A 80 -6.53 0.60 25.61
C THR A 80 -6.94 0.33 24.17
N PHE A 81 -6.93 -0.93 23.72
CA PHE A 81 -7.40 -1.34 22.38
C PHE A 81 -8.18 -2.67 22.41
N ASP A 82 -8.71 -3.08 21.28
CA ASP A 82 -9.38 -4.36 21.08
C ASP A 82 -8.51 -5.28 20.20
N ILE A 83 -8.67 -6.59 20.31
CA ILE A 83 -7.98 -7.57 19.47
C ILE A 83 -8.94 -8.59 18.86
N VAL A 84 -8.65 -8.99 17.62
CA VAL A 84 -9.15 -10.22 17.00
C VAL A 84 -8.02 -11.25 17.04
N PRO A 85 -8.16 -12.35 17.79
CA PRO A 85 -7.08 -13.30 17.99
C PRO A 85 -6.91 -14.25 16.79
N SER A 86 -5.72 -14.81 16.68
CA SER A 86 -5.35 -15.84 15.70
C SER A 86 -5.16 -17.21 16.38
N ASN A 87 -5.06 -18.26 15.57
CA ASN A 87 -4.61 -19.58 16.00
C ASN A 87 -4.01 -20.35 14.81
N VAL A 88 -3.46 -21.54 15.10
CA VAL A 88 -2.81 -22.40 14.09
C VAL A 88 -3.69 -22.73 12.88
N LEU A 89 -5.02 -22.78 13.06
CA LEU A 89 -5.97 -23.07 11.98
C LEU A 89 -6.04 -21.96 10.94
N VAL A 90 -5.67 -20.72 11.28
CA VAL A 90 -5.58 -19.62 10.30
C VAL A 90 -4.64 -19.99 9.14
N GLY A 91 -3.62 -20.82 9.38
CA GLY A 91 -2.72 -21.30 8.33
C GLY A 91 -3.40 -22.17 7.28
N THR A 92 -4.50 -22.86 7.61
CA THR A 92 -5.24 -23.67 6.63
C THR A 92 -6.01 -22.80 5.64
N LEU A 93 -6.30 -21.54 5.99
CA LEU A 93 -6.97 -20.60 5.10
C LEU A 93 -6.19 -20.38 3.79
N GLU A 94 -4.86 -20.52 3.81
CA GLU A 94 -4.07 -20.40 2.57
C GLU A 94 -4.48 -21.43 1.53
N GLN A 95 -4.72 -22.66 1.97
CA GLN A 95 -5.14 -23.76 1.10
C GLN A 95 -6.66 -23.70 0.84
N GLU A 96 -7.47 -23.37 1.84
CA GLU A 96 -8.94 -23.25 1.68
C GLU A 96 -9.33 -22.18 0.66
N LEU A 97 -8.58 -21.06 0.64
CA LEU A 97 -8.86 -19.95 -0.26
C LEU A 97 -8.22 -20.12 -1.65
N ALA A 98 -7.46 -21.18 -1.90
CA ALA A 98 -6.67 -21.34 -3.13
C ALA A 98 -7.53 -21.25 -4.41
N ASP A 99 -8.69 -21.91 -4.43
CA ASP A 99 -9.53 -21.97 -5.64
C ASP A 99 -10.73 -21.00 -5.58
N GLU A 100 -10.75 -20.09 -4.60
CA GLU A 100 -11.85 -19.14 -4.46
C GLU A 100 -11.68 -17.90 -5.34
N ILE A 101 -12.73 -17.56 -6.08
CA ILE A 101 -12.83 -16.26 -6.76
C ILE A 101 -12.94 -15.16 -5.71
N GLY A 102 -12.14 -14.09 -5.87
CA GLY A 102 -12.09 -12.97 -4.92
C GLY A 102 -11.47 -13.34 -3.56
N ARG A 103 -10.61 -14.38 -3.52
CA ARG A 103 -9.92 -14.85 -2.32
C ARG A 103 -9.08 -13.78 -1.61
N GLU A 104 -8.63 -12.77 -2.34
CA GLU A 104 -7.87 -11.62 -1.87
C GLU A 104 -8.72 -10.52 -1.22
N LEU A 105 -10.05 -10.61 -1.30
CA LEU A 105 -10.99 -9.61 -0.79
C LEU A 105 -11.64 -10.00 0.54
N LYS A 106 -11.26 -11.13 1.14
CA LYS A 106 -11.94 -11.68 2.33
C LYS A 106 -11.79 -10.77 3.54
N LEU A 107 -10.58 -10.27 3.81
CA LEU A 107 -10.38 -9.33 4.93
C LEU A 107 -11.05 -7.99 4.69
N LEU A 108 -11.04 -7.49 3.45
CA LEU A 108 -11.74 -6.26 3.10
C LEU A 108 -13.25 -6.36 3.40
N ALA A 109 -13.88 -7.50 3.07
CA ALA A 109 -15.27 -7.75 3.38
C ALA A 109 -15.54 -7.75 4.90
N VAL A 110 -14.63 -8.33 5.70
CA VAL A 110 -14.74 -8.31 7.17
C VAL A 110 -14.60 -6.89 7.72
N PHE A 111 -13.58 -6.13 7.29
CA PHE A 111 -13.38 -4.76 7.81
C PHE A 111 -14.47 -3.78 7.41
N ASN A 112 -15.15 -4.02 6.28
CA ASN A 112 -16.33 -3.24 5.90
C ASN A 112 -17.48 -3.36 6.93
N THR A 113 -17.59 -4.46 7.67
CA THR A 113 -18.60 -4.60 8.75
C THR A 113 -18.21 -3.88 10.03
N LEU A 114 -16.94 -3.47 10.16
CA LEU A 114 -16.38 -2.78 11.33
C LEU A 114 -16.22 -1.28 11.12
N LYS A 115 -16.74 -0.75 10.00
CA LYS A 115 -16.75 0.69 9.71
C LYS A 115 -17.33 1.47 10.90
N ASP A 116 -16.77 2.65 11.14
CA ASP A 116 -17.15 3.61 12.17
C ASP A 116 -16.92 3.20 13.65
N ARG A 117 -16.55 1.94 13.90
CA ARG A 117 -16.21 1.45 15.26
C ARG A 117 -14.80 1.81 15.70
N TYR A 118 -13.87 1.81 14.74
CA TYR A 118 -12.45 2.01 15.01
C TYR A 118 -11.89 3.15 14.16
N ASP A 119 -10.98 3.91 14.78
CA ASP A 119 -10.19 4.91 14.08
C ASP A 119 -9.04 4.22 13.34
N TYR A 120 -8.43 3.19 13.95
CA TYR A 120 -7.38 2.37 13.35
C TYR A 120 -7.66 0.87 13.44
N ILE A 121 -7.34 0.15 12.36
CA ILE A 121 -7.19 -1.31 12.38
C ILE A 121 -5.73 -1.62 12.05
N LEU A 122 -5.00 -2.28 12.96
CA LEU A 122 -3.65 -2.77 12.72
C LEU A 122 -3.71 -4.26 12.41
N ILE A 123 -2.99 -4.73 11.38
CA ILE A 123 -2.95 -6.15 11.01
C ILE A 123 -1.55 -6.70 11.25
N ASP A 124 -1.40 -7.63 12.19
CA ASP A 124 -0.14 -8.38 12.39
C ASP A 124 -0.06 -9.49 11.34
N CYS A 125 0.79 -9.31 10.32
CA CYS A 125 0.86 -10.23 9.19
C CYS A 125 1.84 -11.39 9.47
N PRO A 126 1.55 -12.60 8.94
CA PRO A 126 2.49 -13.70 9.00
C PRO A 126 3.82 -13.37 8.28
N PRO A 127 4.91 -14.11 8.56
CA PRO A 127 6.16 -13.99 7.81
C PRO A 127 6.07 -14.54 6.37
N SER A 128 4.96 -15.18 5.99
CA SER A 128 4.73 -15.62 4.61
C SER A 128 4.29 -14.45 3.74
N LEU A 129 4.67 -14.49 2.45
CA LEU A 129 4.19 -13.56 1.43
C LEU A 129 3.02 -14.16 0.63
N GLY A 130 2.23 -15.01 1.30
CA GLY A 130 1.12 -15.77 0.70
C GLY A 130 -0.18 -14.98 0.65
N ILE A 131 -1.29 -15.71 0.46
CA ILE A 131 -2.61 -15.12 0.28
C ILE A 131 -3.12 -14.35 1.51
N LEU A 132 -2.67 -14.71 2.73
CA LEU A 132 -3.00 -13.98 3.95
C LEU A 132 -2.42 -12.56 3.93
N THR A 133 -1.13 -12.43 3.60
CA THR A 133 -0.45 -11.14 3.47
C THR A 133 -1.04 -10.31 2.32
N ILE A 134 -1.41 -10.95 1.20
CA ILE A 134 -2.10 -10.28 0.10
C ILE A 134 -3.46 -9.74 0.56
N ASN A 135 -4.26 -10.52 1.30
CA ASN A 135 -5.53 -10.06 1.86
C ASN A 135 -5.34 -8.86 2.80
N ALA A 136 -4.31 -8.90 3.66
CA ALA A 136 -4.02 -7.84 4.61
C ALA A 136 -3.67 -6.54 3.89
N ILE A 137 -2.74 -6.60 2.93
CA ILE A 137 -2.31 -5.44 2.15
C ILE A 137 -3.45 -4.92 1.27
N ARG A 138 -4.22 -5.81 0.62
CA ARG A 138 -5.39 -5.43 -0.19
C ARG A 138 -6.44 -4.68 0.61
N ALA A 139 -6.56 -4.97 1.90
CA ALA A 139 -7.50 -4.30 2.79
C ALA A 139 -6.92 -3.05 3.47
N SER A 140 -5.62 -2.77 3.30
CA SER A 140 -4.91 -1.70 4.02
C SER A 140 -4.76 -0.42 3.21
N ASP A 141 -4.77 0.71 3.90
CA ASP A 141 -4.41 2.03 3.36
C ASP A 141 -2.88 2.25 3.41
N GLU A 142 -2.23 1.63 4.40
CA GLU A 142 -0.79 1.74 4.64
C GLU A 142 -0.18 0.40 5.05
N VAL A 143 1.07 0.14 4.64
CA VAL A 143 1.90 -0.96 5.13
C VAL A 143 3.08 -0.38 5.88
N ILE A 144 3.23 -0.75 7.15
CA ILE A 144 4.46 -0.56 7.92
C ILE A 144 5.33 -1.79 7.71
N ILE A 145 6.59 -1.55 7.33
CA ILE A 145 7.61 -2.58 7.09
C ILE A 145 8.67 -2.47 8.20
N PRO A 146 8.56 -3.25 9.28
CA PRO A 146 9.57 -3.26 10.35
C PRO A 146 10.86 -3.88 9.83
N VAL A 147 11.98 -3.18 10.00
CA VAL A 147 13.30 -3.63 9.56
C VAL A 147 14.36 -3.39 10.61
N GLU A 148 15.16 -4.41 10.87
CA GLU A 148 16.35 -4.31 11.72
C GLU A 148 17.52 -3.69 10.92
N THR A 149 18.49 -3.07 11.60
CA THR A 149 19.71 -2.57 10.94
C THR A 149 20.69 -3.72 10.64
N SER A 150 20.33 -4.61 9.72
CA SER A 150 21.19 -5.71 9.25
C SER A 150 21.21 -5.78 7.72
N ARG A 151 22.27 -6.39 7.14
CA ARG A 151 22.51 -6.38 5.68
C ARG A 151 21.33 -6.93 4.86
N PHE A 152 20.64 -7.94 5.38
CA PHE A 152 19.53 -8.60 4.69
C PHE A 152 18.20 -7.83 4.78
N SER A 153 18.12 -6.79 5.60
CA SER A 153 16.85 -6.09 5.84
C SER A 153 16.35 -5.29 4.64
N MET A 154 17.22 -4.91 3.70
CA MET A 154 16.79 -4.22 2.48
C MET A 154 15.98 -5.13 1.56
N GLN A 155 16.35 -6.41 1.47
CA GLN A 155 15.63 -7.40 0.65
C GLN A 155 14.19 -7.57 1.13
N GLY A 156 13.96 -7.56 2.46
CA GLY A 156 12.63 -7.61 3.03
C GLY A 156 11.74 -6.43 2.64
N VAL A 157 12.33 -5.23 2.46
CA VAL A 157 11.59 -4.08 1.94
C VAL A 157 11.25 -4.27 0.46
N ASP A 158 12.23 -4.66 -0.35
CA ASP A 158 12.05 -4.87 -1.79
C ASP A 158 10.94 -5.91 -2.06
N HIS A 159 10.92 -7.03 -1.33
CA HIS A 159 9.86 -8.04 -1.44
C HIS A 159 8.45 -7.54 -1.10
N ILE A 160 8.30 -6.68 -0.10
CA ILE A 160 7.00 -6.08 0.21
C ILE A 160 6.59 -5.09 -0.89
N MET A 161 7.54 -4.33 -1.44
CA MET A 161 7.26 -3.43 -2.58
C MET A 161 6.81 -4.21 -3.81
N ASP A 162 7.39 -5.37 -4.08
CA ASP A 162 6.97 -6.24 -5.19
C ASP A 162 5.52 -6.69 -5.04
N ILE A 163 5.10 -7.07 -3.82
CA ILE A 163 3.71 -7.45 -3.54
C ILE A 163 2.77 -6.27 -3.68
N VAL A 164 3.16 -5.10 -3.17
CA VAL A 164 2.35 -3.88 -3.29
C VAL A 164 2.21 -3.48 -4.75
N GLY A 165 3.27 -3.64 -5.56
CA GLY A 165 3.23 -3.51 -7.01
C GLY A 165 2.23 -4.48 -7.64
N LEU A 166 2.30 -5.77 -7.28
CA LEU A 166 1.36 -6.78 -7.78
C LEU A 166 -0.10 -6.47 -7.41
N ILE A 167 -0.35 -6.01 -6.18
CA ILE A 167 -1.69 -5.64 -5.71
C ILE A 167 -2.19 -4.39 -6.44
N ARG A 168 -1.33 -3.39 -6.66
CA ARG A 168 -1.66 -2.23 -7.48
C ARG A 168 -2.02 -2.66 -8.90
N ASP A 169 -1.17 -3.46 -9.53
CA ASP A 169 -1.29 -3.80 -10.96
C ASP A 169 -2.44 -4.78 -11.24
N ARG A 170 -2.70 -5.74 -10.33
CA ARG A 170 -3.73 -6.78 -10.54
C ARG A 170 -5.06 -6.48 -9.87
N LEU A 171 -5.08 -5.73 -8.77
CA LEU A 171 -6.26 -5.50 -7.94
C LEU A 171 -6.68 -4.04 -7.89
N ASN A 172 -6.00 -3.16 -8.65
CA ASN A 172 -6.21 -1.72 -8.72
C ASN A 172 -6.31 -1.06 -7.34
N HIS A 173 -5.39 -1.44 -6.44
CA HIS A 173 -5.37 -0.96 -5.06
C HIS A 173 -4.01 -0.37 -4.72
N THR A 174 -3.97 0.94 -4.48
CA THR A 174 -2.76 1.65 -4.08
C THR A 174 -2.62 1.66 -2.57
N VAL A 175 -1.45 1.24 -2.08
CA VAL A 175 -1.15 1.22 -0.64
C VAL A 175 0.11 2.02 -0.38
N LYS A 176 0.09 2.88 0.64
CA LYS A 176 1.28 3.61 1.06
C LYS A 176 2.22 2.66 1.81
N CYS A 177 3.50 2.65 1.49
CA CYS A 177 4.49 1.88 2.25
C CYS A 177 5.35 2.79 3.09
N CYS A 178 5.54 2.43 4.36
CA CYS A 178 6.42 3.11 5.29
C CYS A 178 7.38 2.12 5.96
N VAL A 179 8.66 2.43 5.99
CA VAL A 179 9.71 1.62 6.62
C VAL A 179 9.91 2.08 8.06
N LEU A 180 9.87 1.15 9.01
CA LEU A 180 10.13 1.41 10.43
C LEU A 180 11.43 0.72 10.84
N ILE A 181 12.43 1.47 11.28
CA ILE A 181 13.64 0.87 11.85
C ILE A 181 13.32 0.32 13.24
N THR A 182 13.54 -0.97 13.42
CA THR A 182 13.36 -1.69 14.68
C THR A 182 14.68 -2.24 15.20
N MET A 183 14.70 -2.57 16.50
CA MET A 183 15.86 -3.15 17.18
C MET A 183 17.16 -2.35 16.96
N PHE A 184 17.07 -1.02 16.94
CA PHE A 184 18.22 -0.15 16.74
C PHE A 184 19.13 -0.17 17.97
N ASP A 185 20.39 -0.58 17.79
CA ASP A 185 21.41 -0.54 18.85
C ASP A 185 22.34 0.67 18.64
N SER A 186 22.14 1.71 19.46
CA SER A 186 22.92 2.95 19.41
C SER A 186 24.39 2.76 19.85
N ARG A 187 24.79 1.58 20.31
CA ARG A 187 26.19 1.27 20.67
C ARG A 187 26.99 0.77 19.48
N LEU A 188 26.33 0.33 18.41
CA LEU A 188 26.97 -0.28 17.26
C LEU A 188 27.14 0.74 16.12
N ARG A 189 28.40 0.97 15.70
CA ARG A 189 28.69 1.82 14.54
C ARG A 189 27.98 1.34 13.27
N HIS A 190 27.86 0.02 13.10
CA HIS A 190 27.17 -0.57 11.94
C HIS A 190 25.70 -0.14 11.85
N SER A 191 25.00 0.01 12.98
CA SER A 191 23.61 0.46 12.99
C SER A 191 23.44 1.87 12.42
N PHE A 192 24.36 2.78 12.71
CA PHE A 192 24.36 4.13 12.12
C PHE A 192 24.65 4.13 10.62
N SER A 193 25.62 3.32 10.18
CA SER A 193 25.91 3.17 8.76
C SER A 193 24.71 2.65 7.99
N MET A 194 24.04 1.63 8.51
CA MET A 194 22.83 1.07 7.89
C MET A 194 21.68 2.08 7.90
N LEU A 195 21.47 2.79 9.00
CA LEU A 195 20.45 3.84 9.10
C LEU A 195 20.65 4.94 8.04
N ALA A 196 21.90 5.35 7.79
CA ALA A 196 22.21 6.31 6.73
C ALA A 196 21.81 5.78 5.34
N THR A 197 22.11 4.51 5.05
CA THR A 197 21.69 3.86 3.79
C THR A 197 20.16 3.76 3.67
N PHE A 198 19.45 3.44 4.76
CA PHE A 198 17.98 3.44 4.75
C PHE A 198 17.41 4.84 4.49
N LYS A 199 17.99 5.89 5.09
CA LYS A 199 17.60 7.29 4.86
C LYS A 199 17.84 7.74 3.42
N GLU A 200 18.92 7.28 2.81
CA GLU A 200 19.23 7.58 1.41
C GLU A 200 18.25 6.87 0.46
N LYS A 201 18.06 5.56 0.62
CA LYS A 201 17.22 4.74 -0.28
C LYS A 201 15.72 4.97 -0.10
N PHE A 202 15.25 5.20 1.13
CA PHE A 202 13.81 5.20 1.47
C PHE A 202 13.31 6.52 2.07
N LYS A 203 13.97 7.64 1.76
CA LYS A 203 13.77 8.96 2.41
C LYS A 203 12.31 9.35 2.69
N ASN A 204 11.43 9.25 1.70
CA ASN A 204 10.02 9.67 1.82
C ASN A 204 9.10 8.61 2.45
N MET A 205 9.66 7.43 2.71
CA MET A 205 8.96 6.25 3.20
C MET A 205 9.44 5.86 4.60
N LEU A 206 10.56 6.40 5.08
CA LEU A 206 11.12 6.08 6.39
C LEU A 206 10.42 6.90 7.48
N PHE A 207 10.01 6.26 8.57
CA PHE A 207 9.61 6.97 9.77
C PHE A 207 10.81 7.69 10.40
N ASP A 208 10.57 8.88 10.95
CA ASP A 208 11.54 9.60 11.76
C ASP A 208 11.79 8.86 13.09
N THR A 209 10.75 8.23 13.63
CA THR A 209 10.86 7.41 14.83
C THR A 209 11.57 6.09 14.54
N ILE A 210 12.52 5.75 15.41
CA ILE A 210 13.21 4.45 15.41
C ILE A 210 12.93 3.72 16.73
N ILE A 211 12.75 2.40 16.66
CA ILE A 211 12.53 1.57 17.85
C ILE A 211 13.85 0.97 18.29
N HIS A 212 14.29 1.29 19.51
CA HIS A 212 15.56 0.84 20.05
C HIS A 212 15.48 -0.59 20.59
N VAL A 213 16.64 -1.26 20.66
CA VAL A 213 16.75 -2.50 21.44
C VAL A 213 16.37 -2.21 22.89
N ASN A 214 15.36 -2.91 23.38
CA ASN A 214 14.89 -2.78 24.75
C ASN A 214 14.43 -4.14 25.30
N VAL A 215 15.00 -4.58 26.41
CA VAL A 215 14.67 -5.86 27.06
C VAL A 215 13.25 -5.89 27.60
N LYS A 216 12.70 -4.74 28.00
CA LYS A 216 11.34 -4.58 28.55
C LYS A 216 10.26 -4.96 27.55
N LEU A 217 10.52 -4.82 26.24
CA LEU A 217 9.59 -5.28 25.19
C LEU A 217 9.44 -6.81 25.18
N LYS A 218 10.51 -7.55 25.49
CA LYS A 218 10.46 -9.02 25.57
C LYS A 218 9.84 -9.46 26.90
N GLU A 219 10.25 -8.81 27.99
CA GLU A 219 9.72 -9.09 29.33
C GLU A 219 8.21 -8.83 29.41
N SER A 220 7.70 -7.75 28.79
CA SER A 220 6.27 -7.45 28.78
C SER A 220 5.46 -8.53 28.04
N ALA A 221 5.96 -9.00 26.89
CA ALA A 221 5.33 -10.06 26.12
C ALA A 221 5.30 -11.40 26.89
N VAL A 222 6.37 -11.75 27.62
CA VAL A 222 6.40 -12.93 28.49
C VAL A 222 5.36 -12.83 29.61
N MET A 223 5.10 -11.61 30.10
CA MET A 223 4.10 -11.34 31.13
C MET A 223 2.68 -11.19 30.55
N GLY A 224 2.48 -11.33 29.24
CA GLY A 224 1.16 -11.23 28.61
C GLY A 224 0.58 -9.81 28.61
N GLN A 225 1.42 -8.77 28.56
CA GLN A 225 0.97 -7.38 28.64
C GLN A 225 1.78 -6.46 27.72
N THR A 226 1.23 -5.29 27.42
CA THR A 226 1.93 -4.29 26.61
C THR A 226 3.07 -3.64 27.37
N VAL A 227 4.07 -3.12 26.65
CA VAL A 227 5.22 -2.47 27.29
C VAL A 227 4.81 -1.22 28.07
N SER A 228 3.72 -0.55 27.68
CA SER A 228 3.19 0.60 28.39
C SER A 228 2.59 0.25 29.74
N VAL A 229 1.99 -0.93 29.89
CA VAL A 229 1.49 -1.41 31.19
C VAL A 229 2.65 -1.95 32.03
N TYR A 230 3.56 -2.69 31.41
CA TYR A 230 4.73 -3.23 32.10
C TYR A 230 5.67 -2.15 32.64
N ASP A 231 6.09 -1.20 31.79
CA ASP A 231 6.93 -0.06 32.16
C ASP A 231 6.78 1.10 31.17
N LYS A 232 5.85 2.01 31.46
CA LYS A 232 5.59 3.23 30.65
C LYS A 232 6.77 4.18 30.53
N TYR A 233 7.78 4.09 31.41
CA TYR A 233 8.92 5.02 31.41
C TYR A 233 10.13 4.48 30.65
N CYS A 234 10.12 3.19 30.29
CA CYS A 234 11.18 2.60 29.50
C CYS A 234 11.27 3.20 28.10
N ARG A 235 12.44 3.03 27.46
CA ARG A 235 12.69 3.55 26.11
C ARG A 235 11.72 2.95 25.08
N GLY A 236 11.44 1.65 25.14
CA GLY A 236 10.53 0.98 24.20
C GLY A 236 9.11 1.58 24.22
N ALA A 237 8.57 1.86 25.41
CA ALA A 237 7.27 2.51 25.55
C ALA A 237 7.27 3.92 24.94
N LYS A 238 8.32 4.70 25.20
CA LYS A 238 8.49 6.06 24.64
C LYS A 238 8.64 6.05 23.11
N ASP A 239 9.40 5.10 22.57
CA ASP A 239 9.60 4.95 21.13
C ASP A 239 8.25 4.68 20.43
N TYR A 240 7.47 3.71 20.90
CA TYR A 240 6.14 3.43 20.32
C TYR A 240 5.13 4.55 20.53
N PHE A 241 5.16 5.24 21.67
CA PHE A 241 4.32 6.41 21.91
C PHE A 241 4.65 7.56 20.95
N THR A 242 5.93 7.73 20.60
CA THR A 242 6.39 8.71 19.61
C THR A 242 5.97 8.29 18.20
N LEU A 243 6.09 7.02 17.85
CA LEU A 243 5.63 6.47 16.56
C LEU A 243 4.12 6.69 16.36
N ALA A 244 3.31 6.43 17.40
CA ALA A 244 1.87 6.68 17.35
C ALA A 244 1.55 8.16 17.08
N LYS A 245 2.26 9.09 17.74
CA LYS A 245 2.12 10.53 17.48
C LYS A 245 2.53 10.92 16.07
N GLU A 246 3.60 10.33 15.55
CA GLU A 246 4.06 10.55 14.18
C GLU A 246 2.98 10.12 13.17
N ILE A 247 2.40 8.92 13.33
CA ILE A 247 1.34 8.41 12.47
C ILE A 247 0.09 9.32 12.50
N ILE A 248 -0.36 9.72 13.70
CA ILE A 248 -1.51 10.63 13.86
C ILE A 248 -1.24 12.00 13.23
N SER A 249 0.00 12.51 13.35
CA SER A 249 0.39 13.80 12.77
C SER A 249 0.43 13.75 11.24
N LEU A 250 0.96 12.67 10.66
CA LEU A 250 1.00 12.47 9.21
C LEU A 250 -0.42 12.37 8.62
N GLU A 251 -1.35 11.73 9.32
CA GLU A 251 -2.76 11.69 8.91
C GLU A 251 -3.39 13.09 8.89
N ARG A 252 -3.25 13.87 9.97
CA ARG A 252 -3.78 15.24 10.03
C ARG A 252 -3.25 16.14 8.93
N LYS A 253 -1.96 16.02 8.57
CA LYS A 253 -1.38 16.81 7.47
C LYS A 253 -2.02 16.47 6.12
N VAL A 254 -2.37 15.19 5.91
CA VAL A 254 -3.08 14.76 4.71
C VAL A 254 -4.51 15.31 4.73
N GLU A 255 -5.22 15.21 5.85
CA GLU A 255 -6.57 15.77 6.02
C GLU A 255 -6.59 17.30 5.85
N GLU A 256 -5.61 18.03 6.39
CA GLU A 256 -5.49 19.48 6.24
C GLU A 256 -5.11 19.90 4.81
N ALA A 257 -4.35 19.07 4.10
CA ALA A 257 -4.04 19.30 2.68
C ALA A 257 -5.27 19.06 1.78
N THR A 258 -6.15 18.12 2.14
CA THR A 258 -7.35 17.78 1.38
C THR A 258 -8.58 18.61 1.76
N SER A 259 -8.66 19.16 2.97
CA SER A 259 -9.80 19.94 3.50
C SER A 259 -9.71 21.45 3.28
N ARG A 260 -8.56 21.98 2.86
CA ARG A 260 -8.50 23.38 2.42
C ARG A 260 -9.20 23.50 1.06
N PRO A 261 -10.14 24.45 0.86
CA PRO A 261 -10.57 24.80 -0.49
C PRO A 261 -9.32 25.19 -1.26
N SER A 262 -9.26 24.89 -2.56
CA SER A 262 -8.11 25.17 -3.43
C SER A 262 -7.71 26.65 -3.36
N VAL A 263 -6.86 27.01 -2.40
CA VAL A 263 -6.30 28.34 -2.24
C VAL A 263 -4.99 28.36 -3.00
N ALA A 264 -5.00 29.20 -4.04
CA ALA A 264 -3.92 29.64 -4.91
C ALA A 264 -2.52 29.09 -4.58
N PHE A 265 -1.99 28.33 -5.53
CA PHE A 265 -0.58 27.94 -5.60
C PHE A 265 0.33 29.12 -5.23
N ARG A 266 1.13 28.96 -4.18
CA ARG A 266 2.29 29.83 -3.98
C ARG A 266 3.22 29.67 -5.20
N PRO A 267 3.82 30.77 -5.72
CA PRO A 267 4.72 30.66 -6.86
C PRO A 267 5.87 29.71 -6.51
N ILE A 268 6.01 28.65 -7.29
CA ILE A 268 7.14 27.72 -7.26
C ILE A 268 8.44 28.53 -7.34
N SER A 269 9.44 28.20 -6.52
CA SER A 269 10.74 28.88 -6.55
C SER A 269 11.35 28.79 -7.94
N THR A 270 12.06 29.82 -8.39
CA THR A 270 12.61 29.91 -9.76
C THR A 270 13.41 28.65 -10.15
N LYS A 271 14.15 28.09 -9.19
CA LYS A 271 14.96 26.87 -9.36
C LYS A 271 14.12 25.60 -9.56
N MET A 272 12.95 25.52 -8.93
CA MET A 272 12.02 24.40 -9.06
C MET A 272 11.12 24.59 -10.29
N LYS A 273 10.83 25.83 -10.71
CA LYS A 273 10.28 26.10 -12.05
C LYS A 273 11.27 25.66 -13.13
N GLU A 274 12.55 25.96 -13.00
CA GLU A 274 13.57 25.56 -13.97
C GLU A 274 13.72 24.03 -14.07
N LEU A 275 13.77 23.31 -12.94
CA LEU A 275 13.87 21.84 -12.91
C LEU A 275 12.60 21.17 -13.46
N VAL A 276 11.42 21.65 -13.08
CA VAL A 276 10.14 21.15 -13.60
C VAL A 276 9.96 21.51 -15.08
N THR A 277 10.42 22.69 -15.51
CA THR A 277 10.40 23.08 -16.93
C THR A 277 11.41 22.24 -17.74
N GLN A 278 12.53 21.82 -17.14
CA GLN A 278 13.50 20.92 -17.77
C GLN A 278 12.97 19.48 -17.90
N GLU A 279 12.27 18.94 -16.90
CA GLU A 279 11.65 17.60 -17.00
C GLU A 279 10.38 17.58 -17.88
N ILE A 280 9.56 18.65 -17.86
CA ILE A 280 8.36 18.74 -18.73
C ILE A 280 8.74 18.94 -20.20
N LYS A 281 9.90 19.55 -20.50
CA LYS A 281 10.42 19.66 -21.88
C LYS A 281 10.69 18.31 -22.55
N GLU A 282 10.75 17.22 -21.80
CA GLU A 282 10.89 15.88 -22.37
C GLU A 282 9.56 15.26 -22.83
N PHE A 283 8.40 15.80 -22.42
CA PHE A 283 7.09 15.25 -22.74
C PHE A 283 6.24 16.23 -23.54
N TYR A 284 5.75 15.76 -24.68
CA TYR A 284 4.96 16.53 -25.62
C TYR A 284 3.50 16.06 -25.55
N PRO A 285 2.55 16.98 -25.34
CA PRO A 285 1.14 16.64 -25.35
C PRO A 285 0.76 16.09 -26.73
N THR A 286 0.31 14.84 -26.77
CA THR A 286 -0.06 14.16 -28.00
C THR A 286 -1.56 13.92 -27.99
N LEU A 287 -2.27 14.57 -28.91
CA LEU A 287 -3.71 14.49 -29.04
C LEU A 287 -4.12 13.21 -29.77
N PHE A 288 -5.00 12.44 -29.15
CA PHE A 288 -5.69 11.32 -29.79
C PHE A 288 -7.16 11.65 -29.92
N SER A 289 -7.70 11.49 -31.12
CA SER A 289 -9.11 11.79 -31.38
C SER A 289 -9.74 10.78 -32.32
N LEU A 290 -10.99 10.40 -32.05
CA LEU A 290 -11.78 9.52 -32.90
C LEU A 290 -13.21 10.05 -33.04
N ASP A 291 -13.68 10.16 -34.27
CA ASP A 291 -15.10 10.43 -34.52
C ASP A 291 -15.87 9.11 -34.42
N SER A 292 -16.68 8.95 -33.38
CA SER A 292 -17.50 7.75 -33.17
C SER A 292 -18.84 8.12 -32.52
N PRO A 293 -19.75 8.75 -33.28
CA PRO A 293 -21.06 9.13 -32.77
C PRO A 293 -21.86 7.88 -32.39
N GLY A 294 -22.33 7.83 -31.15
CA GLY A 294 -23.11 6.70 -30.61
C GLY A 294 -22.29 5.61 -29.91
N ALA A 295 -20.96 5.72 -29.85
CA ALA A 295 -20.15 4.87 -28.98
C ALA A 295 -20.48 5.13 -27.49
N LYS A 296 -20.38 4.12 -26.64
CA LYS A 296 -20.57 4.25 -25.18
C LYS A 296 -19.26 4.46 -24.45
N SER A 297 -18.17 3.89 -24.96
CA SER A 297 -16.82 4.14 -24.47
C SER A 297 -15.79 4.03 -25.59
N VAL A 298 -14.82 4.93 -25.55
CA VAL A 298 -13.66 4.91 -26.45
C VAL A 298 -12.39 5.02 -25.63
N TYR A 299 -11.48 4.06 -25.81
CA TYR A 299 -10.14 4.09 -25.23
C TYR A 299 -9.11 4.22 -26.35
N VAL A 300 -7.98 4.84 -26.06
CA VAL A 300 -6.77 4.76 -26.89
C VAL A 300 -5.69 4.02 -26.13
N THR A 301 -5.05 3.07 -26.79
CA THR A 301 -4.02 2.24 -26.16
C THR A 301 -2.91 1.95 -27.16
N GLY A 302 -1.69 1.74 -26.69
CA GLY A 302 -0.53 1.65 -27.56
C GLY A 302 0.78 1.28 -26.86
N SER A 303 1.89 1.38 -27.58
CA SER A 303 3.21 1.08 -27.03
C SER A 303 3.68 2.05 -25.94
N PHE A 304 2.98 3.16 -25.72
CA PHE A 304 3.28 4.14 -24.67
C PHE A 304 2.70 3.76 -23.30
N ASN A 305 1.73 2.86 -23.26
CA ASN A 305 1.10 2.34 -22.05
C ASN A 305 1.03 0.80 -22.07
N ASP A 306 1.94 0.16 -22.82
CA ASP A 306 2.02 -1.29 -22.99
C ASP A 306 0.69 -1.97 -23.35
N TRP A 307 -0.13 -1.28 -24.16
CA TRP A 307 -1.46 -1.76 -24.58
C TRP A 307 -2.45 -1.96 -23.42
N SER A 308 -2.25 -1.25 -22.30
CA SER A 308 -3.10 -1.26 -21.10
C SER A 308 -4.43 -0.51 -21.30
N LEU A 309 -5.43 -0.87 -20.51
CA LEU A 309 -6.74 -0.23 -20.42
C LEU A 309 -6.92 0.33 -18.99
N ASP A 310 -6.57 1.60 -18.80
CA ASP A 310 -6.78 2.32 -17.54
C ASP A 310 -7.51 3.67 -17.77
N ASP A 311 -7.82 4.39 -16.69
CA ASP A 311 -8.57 5.65 -16.77
C ASP A 311 -7.83 6.77 -17.53
N THR A 312 -6.51 6.68 -17.72
CA THR A 312 -5.73 7.63 -18.52
C THR A 312 -5.91 7.42 -20.02
N CYS A 313 -6.43 6.26 -20.40
CA CYS A 313 -6.67 5.84 -21.77
C CYS A 313 -8.08 6.17 -22.26
N LEU A 314 -8.99 6.55 -21.35
CA LEU A 314 -10.38 6.85 -21.65
C LEU A 314 -10.50 8.22 -22.35
N LEU A 315 -11.11 8.24 -23.52
CA LEU A 315 -11.39 9.48 -24.23
C LEU A 315 -12.63 10.16 -23.64
N LYS A 316 -12.62 11.48 -23.64
CA LYS A 316 -13.80 12.28 -23.28
C LYS A 316 -14.61 12.54 -24.53
N GLU A 317 -15.92 12.33 -24.42
CA GLU A 317 -16.87 12.56 -25.51
C GLU A 317 -17.34 14.03 -25.51
N SER A 318 -17.42 14.60 -26.72
CA SER A 318 -18.05 15.89 -26.99
C SER A 318 -18.58 15.89 -28.42
N ASP A 319 -19.90 15.96 -28.59
CA ASP A 319 -20.60 16.05 -29.88
C ASP A 319 -20.25 14.93 -30.89
N GLY A 320 -20.16 13.69 -30.43
CA GLY A 320 -19.83 12.51 -31.24
C GLY A 320 -18.34 12.34 -31.55
N ARG A 321 -17.49 13.25 -31.03
CA ARG A 321 -16.04 13.16 -31.10
C ARG A 321 -15.47 12.80 -29.73
N TRP A 322 -14.57 11.84 -29.74
CA TRP A 322 -13.83 11.38 -28.57
C TRP A 322 -12.43 11.93 -28.61
N VAL A 323 -11.95 12.53 -27.51
CA VAL A 323 -10.62 13.16 -27.45
C VAL A 323 -9.93 12.87 -26.13
N THR A 324 -8.62 12.62 -26.17
CA THR A 324 -7.74 12.64 -25.01
C THR A 324 -6.37 13.18 -25.40
N GLU A 325 -5.64 13.69 -24.42
CA GLU A 325 -4.27 14.17 -24.58
C GLU A 325 -3.36 13.36 -23.68
N ILE A 326 -2.33 12.73 -24.27
CA ILE A 326 -1.37 11.91 -23.55
C ILE A 326 0.02 12.53 -23.71
N PRO A 327 0.73 12.85 -22.62
CA PRO A 327 2.09 13.36 -22.69
C PRO A 327 3.06 12.24 -23.07
N LEU A 328 3.74 12.36 -24.21
CA LEU A 328 4.66 11.35 -24.74
C LEU A 328 6.05 11.94 -24.97
N LYS A 329 7.11 11.12 -24.82
CA LYS A 329 8.46 11.55 -25.19
C LYS A 329 8.64 11.53 -26.71
N PRO A 330 9.67 12.19 -27.28
CA PRO A 330 9.98 12.05 -28.69
C PRO A 330 10.21 10.59 -29.07
N GLY A 331 9.54 10.13 -30.13
CA GLY A 331 9.54 8.73 -30.53
C GLY A 331 8.38 8.38 -31.45
N VAL A 332 8.41 7.14 -31.96
CA VAL A 332 7.32 6.59 -32.77
C VAL A 332 6.59 5.55 -31.93
N TYR A 333 5.29 5.78 -31.71
CA TYR A 333 4.43 4.91 -30.92
C TYR A 333 3.37 4.26 -31.80
N LYS A 334 3.07 3.00 -31.49
CA LYS A 334 2.01 2.23 -32.11
C LYS A 334 0.76 2.37 -31.25
N TYR A 335 -0.40 2.60 -31.84
CA TYR A 335 -1.65 2.69 -31.08
C TYR A 335 -2.86 2.16 -31.86
N GLN A 336 -3.91 1.83 -31.13
CA GLN A 336 -5.25 1.52 -31.64
C GLN A 336 -6.30 2.10 -30.68
N PHE A 337 -7.51 2.30 -31.21
CA PHE A 337 -8.67 2.61 -30.40
C PHE A 337 -9.43 1.35 -30.01
N ILE A 338 -10.11 1.40 -28.89
CA ILE A 338 -11.08 0.38 -28.48
C ILE A 338 -12.42 1.09 -28.33
N VAL A 339 -13.34 0.81 -29.25
CA VAL A 339 -14.69 1.38 -29.27
C VAL A 339 -15.66 0.30 -28.84
N ASP A 340 -16.30 0.48 -27.68
CA ASP A 340 -17.25 -0.48 -27.10
C ASP A 340 -16.69 -1.93 -27.01
N GLY A 341 -15.40 -2.04 -26.69
CA GLY A 341 -14.69 -3.33 -26.55
C GLY A 341 -14.15 -3.90 -27.87
N VAL A 342 -14.31 -3.21 -28.99
CA VAL A 342 -13.79 -3.64 -30.31
C VAL A 342 -12.59 -2.80 -30.71
N TRP A 343 -11.49 -3.48 -31.02
CA TRP A 343 -10.27 -2.88 -31.54
C TRP A 343 -10.52 -2.25 -32.92
N LYS A 344 -10.15 -0.98 -33.06
CA LYS A 344 -10.25 -0.22 -34.29
C LYS A 344 -8.95 0.54 -34.52
N GLU A 345 -8.47 0.50 -35.76
CA GLU A 345 -7.43 1.42 -36.19
C GLU A 345 -7.96 2.86 -36.23
N ASP A 346 -7.06 3.84 -36.21
CA ASP A 346 -7.42 5.22 -36.49
C ASP A 346 -7.67 5.37 -38.01
N PRO A 347 -8.93 5.61 -38.43
CA PRO A 347 -9.26 5.71 -39.84
C PRO A 347 -8.66 6.95 -40.50
N LYS A 348 -8.32 7.97 -39.71
CA LYS A 348 -7.76 9.25 -40.21
C LYS A 348 -6.24 9.26 -40.21
N ASN A 349 -5.58 8.27 -39.59
CA ASN A 349 -4.13 8.20 -39.57
C ASN A 349 -3.59 7.49 -40.83
N PRO A 350 -2.86 8.18 -41.71
CA PRO A 350 -2.30 7.57 -42.92
C PRO A 350 -1.08 6.68 -42.62
N ARG A 351 -0.48 6.78 -41.43
CA ARG A 351 0.71 6.00 -41.05
C ARG A 351 0.29 4.78 -40.25
N LYS A 352 0.55 3.62 -40.83
CA LYS A 352 0.07 2.34 -40.34
C LYS A 352 1.15 1.28 -40.44
N GLU A 353 1.15 0.34 -39.50
CA GLU A 353 2.05 -0.81 -39.49
C GLU A 353 1.26 -2.08 -39.20
N ARG A 354 1.47 -3.12 -40.01
CA ARG A 354 0.85 -4.42 -39.78
C ARG A 354 1.60 -5.13 -38.65
N ASN A 355 0.88 -5.53 -37.61
CA ASN A 355 1.46 -6.23 -36.47
C ASN A 355 1.58 -7.74 -36.74
N SER A 356 2.28 -8.47 -35.86
CA SER A 356 2.53 -9.91 -35.97
C SER A 356 1.28 -10.79 -35.91
N PHE A 357 0.14 -10.22 -35.52
CA PHE A 357 -1.16 -10.91 -35.40
C PHE A 357 -2.09 -10.64 -36.60
N GLY A 358 -1.63 -9.84 -37.57
CA GLY A 358 -2.36 -9.55 -38.80
C GLY A 358 -3.25 -8.30 -38.75
N ASP A 359 -3.35 -7.65 -37.59
CA ASP A 359 -4.06 -6.39 -37.41
C ASP A 359 -3.18 -5.18 -37.77
N ILE A 360 -3.81 -4.02 -37.90
CA ILE A 360 -3.15 -2.78 -38.31
C ILE A 360 -3.08 -1.81 -37.13
N ASN A 361 -1.86 -1.43 -36.74
CA ASN A 361 -1.60 -0.40 -35.75
C ASN A 361 -1.45 0.96 -36.46
N SER A 362 -2.00 2.01 -35.86
CA SER A 362 -1.73 3.38 -36.26
C SER A 362 -0.44 3.87 -35.61
N LEU A 363 0.30 4.73 -36.30
CA LEU A 363 1.58 5.25 -35.82
C LEU A 363 1.46 6.73 -35.49
N VAL A 364 1.86 7.12 -34.29
CA VAL A 364 2.05 8.52 -33.91
C VAL A 364 3.53 8.81 -33.73
N GLU A 365 4.03 9.83 -34.41
CA GLU A 365 5.41 10.30 -34.27
C GLU A 365 5.39 11.58 -33.46
N VAL A 366 6.06 11.56 -32.32
CA VAL A 366 6.26 12.70 -31.44
C VAL A 366 7.66 13.24 -31.72
N ARG A 367 7.75 14.48 -32.19
CA ARG A 367 9.03 15.11 -32.53
C ARG A 367 9.41 16.14 -31.46
N SER A 368 10.70 16.22 -31.16
CA SER A 368 11.23 17.34 -30.40
C SER A 368 11.28 18.61 -31.26
N ASP A 369 11.10 19.76 -30.64
CA ASP A 369 11.08 21.08 -31.31
C ASP A 369 12.41 21.47 -31.97
N GLU A 370 13.49 20.71 -31.79
CA GLU A 370 14.81 20.97 -32.38
C GLU A 370 14.92 20.64 -33.89
N SER A 371 13.88 20.04 -34.48
CA SER A 371 13.88 19.70 -35.91
C SER A 371 13.34 20.79 -36.85
N THR A 372 12.99 21.98 -36.34
CA THR A 372 12.41 23.08 -37.14
C THR A 372 13.40 24.21 -37.49
N SER A 373 14.70 24.02 -37.30
CA SER A 373 15.75 25.01 -37.65
C SER A 373 16.73 24.51 -38.72
N ALA A 374 16.22 23.89 -39.79
CA ALA A 374 16.97 23.67 -41.01
C ALA A 374 16.03 23.73 -42.23
N LYS A 375 15.65 24.94 -42.64
CA LYS A 375 15.35 25.30 -44.02
C LYS A 375 15.77 26.74 -44.28
#